data_AF-A0A1Y1X365-F1
#
_entry.id   AF-A0A1Y1X365-F1
#
_cell.length_a   1.000
_cell.length_b   1.000
_cell.length_c   1.000
_cell.angle_alpha   90.00
_cell.angle_beta   90.00
_cell.angle_gamma   90.00
#
_symmetry.space_group_name_H-M   'P 1'
#
loop_
_entity.id
_entity.type
_entity.pdbx_description
1 polymer ?
#
loop_
_entity_poly.entity_id
_entity_poly.type
_entity_poly.pdbx_seq_one_letter_code
_entity_poly.pdbx_strand_id
1 'polypeptide(L)'
;MSEVQTVYISPSYFNTVLSCSISQKNTVRQLRNRISKQYIGIVDNSDNIIFEDDEKKCLLEDDTILKDNQKINLSLHNYPTYTSALTKNISNYFDSRNKDKYDTEQKKGKFSTSFIINLIFIIIGIIFISIFSQISFYLSFNKQIPYTFQTFAVLLNGAVQSPLNSCLSCIFYLILGCIGLPIFAEFSHGISAVTSYSGGFLFGFIFSSPVIGFLSKKGWDKQYRKIWLSMIIGNIIIYIFGFGWYVYKTKEFWGAFPKVVLPFIPGDLFKIFLASLFVPLGWKIFYFRNKKLDLDIESHE
;
A
#
# COMPACT_ATOMS: atom_id res chain seq x y z
N MET A 1 20.37 -45.16 -1.48
CA MET A 1 19.65 -44.42 -2.54
C MET A 1 18.66 -43.51 -1.84
N SER A 2 18.82 -42.18 -1.94
CA SER A 2 17.82 -41.23 -1.43
C SER A 2 16.55 -41.34 -2.30
N GLU A 3 15.43 -41.78 -1.73
CA GLU A 3 14.14 -41.77 -2.45
C GLU A 3 13.73 -40.32 -2.71
N VAL A 4 13.63 -39.96 -3.99
CA VAL A 4 13.17 -38.64 -4.42
C VAL A 4 11.65 -38.69 -4.52
N GLN A 5 10.97 -37.95 -3.64
CA GLN A 5 9.52 -37.80 -3.61
C GLN A 5 9.10 -36.56 -4.40
N THR A 6 8.12 -36.68 -5.30
CA THR A 6 7.65 -35.53 -6.11
C THR A 6 6.31 -35.03 -5.61
N VAL A 7 6.22 -33.73 -5.29
CA VAL A 7 4.98 -33.06 -4.87
C VAL A 7 4.62 -31.99 -5.87
N TYR A 8 3.36 -32.00 -6.34
CA TYR A 8 2.85 -31.03 -7.30
C TYR A 8 2.03 -29.96 -6.57
N ILE A 9 2.44 -28.71 -6.66
CA ILE A 9 1.81 -27.59 -5.96
C ILE A 9 1.10 -26.71 -6.99
N SER A 10 -0.22 -26.63 -6.90
CA SER A 10 -1.03 -25.76 -7.75
C SER A 10 -1.40 -24.48 -6.99
N PRO A 11 -0.82 -23.32 -7.32
CA PRO A 11 -1.20 -22.06 -6.69
C PRO A 11 -2.62 -21.68 -7.11
N SER A 12 -3.44 -21.27 -6.15
CA SER A 12 -4.84 -20.86 -6.35
C SER A 12 -5.04 -19.69 -7.34
N TYR A 13 -3.99 -18.95 -7.69
CA TYR A 13 -4.03 -17.77 -8.56
C TYR A 13 -3.25 -17.92 -9.89
N PHE A 14 -2.62 -19.08 -10.14
CA PHE A 14 -1.86 -19.35 -11.36
C PHE A 14 -2.14 -20.79 -11.84
N ASN A 15 -2.34 -20.98 -13.15
CA ASN A 15 -2.46 -22.32 -13.76
C ASN A 15 -1.13 -23.10 -13.82
N THR A 16 -0.10 -22.65 -13.08
CA THR A 16 1.25 -23.21 -13.15
C THR A 16 1.46 -24.20 -12.01
N VAL A 17 1.53 -25.49 -12.33
CA VAL A 17 1.86 -26.54 -11.37
C VAL A 17 3.36 -26.46 -11.05
N LEU A 18 3.71 -26.22 -9.80
CA LEU A 18 5.08 -26.25 -9.31
C LEU A 18 5.41 -27.67 -8.85
N SER A 19 6.33 -28.36 -9.54
CA SER A 19 6.83 -29.66 -9.11
C SER A 19 8.04 -29.49 -8.19
N CYS A 20 8.00 -30.08 -6.99
CA CYS A 20 9.14 -30.12 -6.08
C CYS A 20 9.57 -31.58 -5.86
N SER A 21 10.81 -31.90 -6.21
CA SER A 21 11.47 -33.16 -5.90
C SER A 21 12.17 -33.05 -4.54
N ILE A 22 11.80 -33.91 -3.61
CA ILE A 22 12.19 -33.86 -2.20
C ILE A 22 12.92 -35.15 -1.84
N SER A 23 14.14 -35.04 -1.30
CA SER A 23 15.04 -36.18 -1.02
C SER A 23 14.66 -37.04 0.21
N GLN A 24 13.66 -36.63 1.01
CA GLN A 24 13.22 -37.34 2.24
C GLN A 24 11.71 -37.14 2.51
N LYS A 25 11.06 -38.09 3.20
CA LYS A 25 9.67 -37.95 3.68
C LYS A 25 9.56 -36.73 4.61
N ASN A 26 8.88 -35.68 4.13
CA ASN A 26 8.69 -34.44 4.88
C ASN A 26 7.22 -34.26 5.26
N THR A 27 6.98 -33.61 6.41
CA THR A 27 5.65 -33.19 6.83
C THR A 27 5.21 -31.93 6.08
N VAL A 28 3.90 -31.66 6.05
CA VAL A 28 3.33 -30.42 5.53
C VAL A 28 3.98 -29.20 6.19
N ARG A 29 4.29 -29.25 7.50
CA ARG A 29 5.02 -28.20 8.22
C ARG A 29 6.43 -27.94 7.67
N GLN A 30 7.16 -29.00 7.33
CA GLN A 30 8.51 -28.86 6.76
C GLN A 30 8.47 -28.27 5.35
N LEU A 31 7.50 -28.68 4.53
CA LEU A 31 7.26 -28.09 3.21
C LEU A 31 6.88 -26.61 3.34
N ARG A 32 5.96 -26.28 4.25
CA ARG A 32 5.55 -24.91 4.58
C ARG A 32 6.74 -24.03 4.94
N ASN A 33 7.61 -24.53 5.83
CA ASN A 33 8.81 -23.83 6.27
C ASN A 33 9.82 -23.66 5.14
N ARG A 34 9.96 -24.65 4.25
CA ARG A 34 10.83 -24.54 3.07
C ARG A 34 10.33 -23.51 2.09
N ILE A 35 9.04 -23.53 1.74
CA ILE A 35 8.43 -22.53 0.85
C ILE A 35 8.53 -21.14 1.48
N SER A 36 8.21 -21.01 2.77
CA SER A 36 8.38 -19.76 3.51
C SER A 36 9.82 -19.24 3.43
N LYS A 37 10.83 -20.11 3.64
CA LYS A 37 12.26 -19.77 3.57
C LYS A 37 12.77 -19.46 2.15
N GLN A 38 12.25 -20.13 1.14
CA GLN A 38 12.69 -19.95 -0.24
C GLN A 38 12.02 -18.74 -0.91
N TYR A 39 10.80 -18.41 -0.48
CA TYR A 39 10.00 -17.30 -1.00
C TYR A 39 9.80 -16.18 0.04
N ILE A 40 10.81 -15.97 0.91
CA ILE A 40 10.76 -14.89 1.90
C ILE A 40 10.61 -13.56 1.17
N GLY A 41 9.44 -12.95 1.27
CA GLY A 41 9.06 -11.72 0.56
C GLY A 41 7.72 -11.81 -0.16
N ILE A 42 7.27 -13.01 -0.51
CA ILE A 42 5.88 -13.26 -0.98
C ILE A 42 5.01 -13.75 0.17
N VAL A 43 5.62 -14.45 1.13
CA VAL A 43 4.93 -14.99 2.31
C VAL A 43 5.52 -14.32 3.55
N ASP A 44 4.71 -13.55 4.28
CA ASP A 44 5.15 -12.84 5.50
C ASP A 44 5.34 -13.79 6.72
N ASN A 45 4.64 -14.93 6.76
CA ASN A 45 4.75 -15.96 7.80
C ASN A 45 4.36 -17.34 7.21
N SER A 46 5.02 -18.43 7.62
CA SER A 46 4.67 -19.80 7.24
C SER A 46 3.19 -20.08 7.47
N ASP A 47 2.61 -19.58 8.56
CA ASP A 47 1.21 -19.81 8.95
C ASP A 47 0.20 -19.20 7.95
N ASN A 48 0.65 -18.28 7.09
CA ASN A 48 -0.17 -17.73 6.01
C ASN A 48 -0.26 -18.66 4.80
N ILE A 49 0.49 -19.77 4.76
CA ILE A 49 0.46 -20.77 3.69
C ILE A 49 -0.50 -21.88 4.10
N ILE A 50 -1.64 -21.91 3.44
CA ILE A 50 -2.63 -22.97 3.57
C ILE A 50 -2.41 -23.97 2.43
N PHE A 51 -2.38 -25.25 2.80
CA PHE A 51 -2.35 -26.35 1.87
C PHE A 51 -3.71 -27.05 1.89
N GLU A 52 -4.31 -27.13 0.71
CA GLU A 52 -5.59 -27.78 0.47
C GLU A 52 -5.37 -29.04 -0.38
N ASP A 53 -6.22 -30.04 -0.18
CA ASP A 53 -6.28 -31.21 -1.07
C ASP A 53 -6.70 -30.81 -2.51
N ASP A 54 -6.54 -31.72 -3.46
CA ASP A 54 -6.84 -31.53 -4.88
C ASP A 54 -8.25 -31.01 -5.16
N GLU A 55 -9.20 -31.44 -4.34
CA GLU A 55 -10.61 -31.03 -4.44
C GLU A 55 -10.93 -29.73 -3.68
N LYS A 56 -9.94 -29.09 -3.04
CA LYS A 56 -10.11 -27.92 -2.13
C LYS A 56 -11.06 -28.16 -0.96
N LYS A 57 -11.28 -29.43 -0.58
CA LYS A 57 -12.25 -29.83 0.44
C LYS A 57 -11.68 -29.91 1.86
N CYS A 58 -10.40 -30.28 2.00
CA CYS A 58 -9.76 -30.51 3.30
C CYS A 58 -8.46 -29.71 3.44
N LEU A 59 -8.30 -29.07 4.59
CA LEU A 59 -7.05 -28.44 5.02
C LEU A 59 -6.08 -29.55 5.46
N LEU A 60 -4.87 -29.54 4.93
CA LEU A 60 -3.84 -30.49 5.34
C LEU A 60 -3.22 -30.04 6.66
N GLU A 61 -3.35 -30.87 7.69
CA GLU A 61 -2.74 -30.64 9.00
C GLU A 61 -1.21 -30.72 8.92
N ASP A 62 -0.54 -29.97 9.81
CA ASP A 62 0.92 -29.78 9.82
C ASP A 62 1.72 -31.09 9.96
N ASP A 63 1.14 -32.08 10.64
CA ASP A 63 1.74 -33.38 10.93
C ASP A 63 1.48 -34.41 9.82
N THR A 64 0.71 -34.05 8.79
CA THR A 64 0.42 -34.93 7.66
C THR A 64 1.70 -35.23 6.88
N ILE A 65 1.98 -36.52 6.66
CA ILE A 65 3.10 -36.97 5.83
C ILE A 65 2.68 -36.88 4.37
N LEU A 66 3.46 -36.16 3.56
CA LEU A 66 3.22 -36.03 2.13
C LEU A 66 3.38 -37.39 1.44
N LYS A 67 2.52 -37.71 0.47
CA LYS A 67 2.64 -38.91 -0.38
C LYS A 67 3.38 -38.59 -1.68
N ASP A 68 3.94 -39.61 -2.33
CA ASP A 68 4.58 -39.44 -3.63
C ASP A 68 3.53 -39.17 -4.72
N ASN A 69 3.84 -38.28 -5.65
CA ASN A 69 2.93 -37.73 -6.67
C ASN A 69 1.66 -37.06 -6.11
N GLN A 70 1.64 -36.67 -4.84
CA GLN A 70 0.51 -35.93 -4.27
C GLN A 70 0.44 -34.54 -4.90
N LYS A 71 -0.74 -34.18 -5.38
CA LYS A 71 -1.06 -32.83 -5.80
C LYS A 71 -1.70 -32.08 -4.62
N ILE A 72 -1.30 -30.83 -4.46
CA ILE A 72 -1.67 -29.99 -3.32
C ILE A 72 -1.94 -28.59 -3.84
N ASN A 73 -3.06 -28.01 -3.41
CA ASN A 73 -3.38 -26.63 -3.70
C ASN A 73 -2.75 -25.70 -2.66
N LEU A 74 -2.12 -24.62 -3.12
CA LEU A 74 -1.54 -23.60 -2.23
C LEU A 74 -2.40 -22.33 -2.25
N SER A 75 -2.87 -21.94 -1.07
CA SER A 75 -3.60 -20.70 -0.83
C SER A 75 -2.89 -19.83 0.22
N LEU A 76 -2.82 -18.53 -0.02
CA LEU A 76 -2.20 -17.56 0.90
C LEU A 76 -3.28 -16.80 1.65
N HIS A 77 -3.29 -16.91 2.99
CA HIS A 77 -4.31 -16.30 3.85
C HIS A 77 -4.20 -14.76 3.86
N ASN A 78 -2.98 -14.25 3.77
CA ASN A 78 -2.68 -12.82 3.71
C ASN A 78 -1.75 -12.52 2.54
N TYR A 79 -2.29 -11.94 1.47
CA TYR A 79 -1.46 -11.40 0.39
C TYR A 79 -0.45 -10.41 0.97
N PRO A 80 0.85 -10.54 0.62
CA PRO A 80 1.92 -9.71 1.16
C PRO A 80 1.64 -8.25 0.83
N THR A 81 1.77 -7.37 1.82
CA THR A 81 1.70 -5.94 1.51
C THR A 81 3.02 -5.52 0.85
N TYR A 82 2.93 -4.97 -0.36
CA TYR A 82 4.00 -4.61 -1.31
C TYR A 82 5.30 -4.06 -0.70
N THR A 83 5.24 -3.38 0.45
CA THR A 83 6.41 -2.86 1.17
C THR A 83 7.41 -3.94 1.64
N SER A 84 7.00 -5.18 1.92
CA SER A 84 7.94 -6.25 2.31
C SER A 84 8.61 -6.92 1.11
N ALA A 85 7.87 -7.08 0.00
CA ALA A 85 8.31 -7.76 -1.21
C ALA A 85 9.28 -6.91 -2.07
N LEU A 86 8.96 -5.63 -2.28
CA LEU A 86 9.75 -4.75 -3.15
C LEU A 86 11.16 -4.50 -2.59
N THR A 87 11.22 -4.18 -1.30
CA THR A 87 12.47 -3.88 -0.59
C THR A 87 13.45 -5.06 -0.62
N LYS A 88 12.91 -6.29 -0.67
CA LYS A 88 13.70 -7.52 -0.64
C LYS A 88 14.13 -7.99 -2.04
N ASN A 89 13.27 -7.87 -3.06
CA ASN A 89 13.61 -8.24 -4.43
C ASN A 89 14.61 -7.30 -5.09
N ILE A 90 14.53 -5.99 -4.80
CA ILE A 90 15.51 -5.02 -5.30
C ILE A 90 16.85 -5.20 -4.58
N SER A 91 16.83 -5.45 -3.26
CA SER A 91 18.04 -5.80 -2.48
C SER A 91 18.78 -6.98 -3.13
N ASN A 92 18.07 -8.08 -3.41
CA ASN A 92 18.68 -9.30 -3.93
C ASN A 92 19.17 -9.17 -5.38
N TYR A 93 18.55 -8.30 -6.19
CA TYR A 93 19.00 -8.05 -7.57
C TYR A 93 20.33 -7.27 -7.60
N PHE A 94 20.52 -6.33 -6.67
CA PHE A 94 21.80 -5.60 -6.52
C PHE A 94 22.89 -6.42 -5.79
N ASP A 95 22.51 -7.40 -4.96
CA ASP A 95 23.43 -8.26 -4.20
C ASP A 95 24.16 -9.31 -5.06
N SER A 96 23.64 -9.63 -6.26
CA SER A 96 24.20 -10.71 -7.10
C SER A 96 25.56 -10.40 -7.75
N ARG A 97 26.10 -9.19 -7.61
CA ARG A 97 27.35 -8.77 -8.30
C ARG A 97 28.61 -8.69 -7.44
N ASN A 98 28.58 -8.85 -6.12
CA ASN A 98 29.79 -8.68 -5.29
C ASN A 98 29.73 -9.48 -3.98
N LYS A 99 29.68 -10.80 -4.11
CA LYS A 99 29.42 -11.75 -3.00
C LYS A 99 30.58 -11.91 -2.00
N ASP A 100 31.77 -11.39 -2.28
CA ASP A 100 32.99 -11.87 -1.59
C ASP A 100 33.69 -10.88 -0.64
N LYS A 101 33.11 -9.74 -0.23
CA LYS A 101 33.92 -8.74 0.54
C LYS A 101 33.29 -7.92 1.67
N TYR A 102 32.06 -8.15 2.13
CA TYR A 102 31.35 -7.09 2.90
C TYR A 102 30.61 -7.52 4.18
N ASP A 103 31.16 -8.40 5.02
CA ASP A 103 30.52 -8.70 6.33
C ASP A 103 30.78 -7.63 7.41
N THR A 104 31.77 -6.74 7.26
CA THR A 104 32.11 -5.73 8.30
C THR A 104 31.61 -4.31 8.01
N GLU A 105 31.17 -3.97 6.80
CA GLU A 105 30.54 -2.67 6.48
C GLU A 105 28.99 -2.69 6.47
N GLN A 106 28.38 -3.83 6.82
CA GLN A 106 26.96 -4.15 6.64
C GLN A 106 25.95 -3.22 7.34
N LYS A 107 26.35 -2.36 8.28
CA LYS A 107 25.44 -1.40 8.92
C LYS A 107 25.26 -0.08 8.16
N LYS A 108 26.18 0.33 7.28
CA LYS A 108 26.09 1.62 6.57
C LYS A 108 25.30 1.54 5.25
N GLY A 109 25.40 0.44 4.50
CA GLY A 109 24.81 0.33 3.16
C GLY A 109 23.31 0.05 3.09
N LYS A 110 22.77 -0.76 4.01
CA LYS A 110 21.34 -1.17 4.04
C LYS A 110 20.38 -0.01 4.30
N PHE A 111 20.86 1.05 4.95
CA PHE A 111 20.09 2.27 5.22
C PHE A 111 19.82 3.08 3.95
N SER A 112 20.72 3.06 2.96
CA SER A 112 20.68 4.01 1.83
C SER A 112 19.57 3.69 0.81
N THR A 113 19.46 2.45 0.32
CA THR A 113 18.53 2.13 -0.80
C THR A 113 17.06 2.19 -0.38
N SER A 114 16.72 1.66 0.80
CA SER A 114 15.34 1.71 1.32
C SER A 114 14.92 3.16 1.60
N PHE A 115 15.86 3.99 2.06
CA PHE A 115 15.63 5.41 2.28
C PHE A 115 15.37 6.16 0.97
N ILE A 116 16.16 5.92 -0.08
CA ILE A 116 15.97 6.54 -1.40
C ILE A 116 14.61 6.20 -1.99
N ILE A 117 14.20 4.93 -1.92
CA ILE A 117 12.89 4.49 -2.44
C ILE A 117 11.75 5.17 -1.68
N ASN A 118 11.82 5.21 -0.35
CA ASN A 118 10.81 5.90 0.47
C ASN A 118 10.76 7.40 0.15
N LEU A 119 11.91 8.02 -0.08
CA LEU A 119 12.01 9.42 -0.47
C LEU A 119 11.34 9.68 -1.83
N ILE A 120 11.57 8.80 -2.82
CA ILE A 120 10.91 8.88 -4.12
C ILE A 120 9.39 8.79 -3.97
N PHE A 121 8.89 7.84 -3.17
CA PHE A 121 7.45 7.72 -2.91
C PHE A 121 6.87 8.97 -2.25
N ILE A 122 7.59 9.54 -1.28
CA ILE A 122 7.20 10.80 -0.62
C ILE A 122 7.12 11.93 -1.64
N ILE A 123 8.14 12.08 -2.49
CA ILE A 123 8.18 13.11 -3.54
C ILE A 123 7.02 12.93 -4.54
N ILE A 124 6.77 11.69 -4.99
CA ILE A 124 5.63 11.38 -5.87
C ILE A 124 4.31 11.76 -5.19
N GLY A 125 4.15 11.44 -3.90
CA GLY A 125 2.96 11.82 -3.12
C GLY A 125 2.76 13.33 -3.05
N ILE A 126 3.84 14.09 -2.79
CA ILE A 126 3.80 15.56 -2.77
C ILE A 126 3.38 16.10 -4.13
N ILE A 127 4.04 15.67 -5.21
CA ILE A 127 3.75 16.12 -6.58
C ILE A 127 2.30 15.79 -6.95
N PHE A 128 1.85 14.57 -6.64
CA PHE A 128 0.50 14.11 -6.92
C PHE A 128 -0.55 14.98 -6.22
N ILE A 129 -0.39 15.22 -4.92
CA ILE A 129 -1.29 16.12 -4.15
C ILE A 129 -1.24 17.54 -4.73
N SER A 130 -0.07 18.02 -5.12
CA SER A 130 0.13 19.38 -5.67
C SER A 130 -0.51 19.56 -7.04
N ILE A 131 -0.51 18.55 -7.92
CA ILE A 131 -1.16 18.62 -9.24
C ILE A 131 -2.68 18.69 -9.06
N PHE A 132 -3.23 17.80 -8.22
CA PHE A 132 -4.67 17.72 -8.01
C PHE A 132 -5.23 18.84 -7.12
N SER A 133 -4.39 19.54 -6.36
CA SER A 133 -4.80 20.77 -5.66
C SER A 133 -5.10 21.92 -6.62
N GLN A 134 -4.45 21.97 -7.79
CA GLN A 134 -4.69 23.01 -8.80
C GLN A 134 -6.02 22.85 -9.54
N ILE A 135 -6.59 21.64 -9.54
CA ILE A 135 -7.92 21.40 -10.07
C ILE A 135 -8.92 21.89 -9.03
N SER A 136 -9.17 23.20 -9.03
CA SER A 136 -10.03 23.89 -8.07
C SER A 136 -11.00 24.85 -8.72
N PHE A 137 -12.18 25.00 -8.10
CA PHE A 137 -13.17 26.00 -8.48
C PHE A 137 -13.96 26.46 -7.25
N TYR A 138 -14.62 27.61 -7.34
CA TYR A 138 -15.55 28.09 -6.32
C TYR A 138 -17.00 27.91 -6.77
N LEU A 139 -17.87 27.57 -5.82
CA LEU A 139 -19.31 27.63 -6.05
C LEU A 139 -19.81 29.06 -5.80
N SER A 140 -20.83 29.48 -6.55
CA SER A 140 -21.37 30.84 -6.48
C SER A 140 -21.78 31.27 -5.06
N PHE A 141 -22.20 30.32 -4.22
CA PHE A 141 -22.65 30.55 -2.85
C PHE A 141 -21.54 30.38 -1.78
N ASN A 142 -20.35 29.88 -2.12
CA ASN A 142 -19.22 29.76 -1.19
C ASN A 142 -17.90 30.14 -1.89
N LYS A 143 -17.44 31.37 -1.63
CA LYS A 143 -16.16 31.92 -2.13
C LYS A 143 -15.00 31.79 -1.16
N GLN A 144 -15.21 31.27 0.05
CA GLN A 144 -14.18 31.21 1.09
C GLN A 144 -13.35 29.93 1.02
N ILE A 145 -13.94 28.85 0.52
CA ILE A 145 -13.32 27.53 0.50
C ILE A 145 -13.39 27.00 -0.94
N PRO A 146 -12.25 26.79 -1.61
CA PRO A 146 -12.24 26.22 -2.95
C PRO A 146 -12.64 24.74 -2.91
N TYR A 147 -13.37 24.30 -3.92
CA TYR A 147 -13.63 22.90 -4.20
C TYR A 147 -12.45 22.36 -4.98
N THR A 148 -11.61 21.57 -4.35
CA THR A 148 -10.40 21.04 -4.96
C THR A 148 -10.54 19.55 -5.25
N PHE A 149 -9.75 19.03 -6.18
CA PHE A 149 -9.58 17.59 -6.38
C PHE A 149 -8.48 17.01 -5.48
N GLN A 150 -7.96 17.80 -4.54
CA GLN A 150 -6.87 17.41 -3.65
C GLN A 150 -7.26 16.25 -2.73
N THR A 151 -8.51 16.19 -2.28
CA THR A 151 -9.01 15.10 -1.43
C THR A 151 -8.90 13.75 -2.14
N PHE A 152 -9.22 13.66 -3.44
CA PHE A 152 -8.98 12.45 -4.25
C PHE A 152 -7.52 12.00 -4.18
N ALA A 153 -6.58 12.93 -4.36
CA ALA A 153 -5.17 12.61 -4.37
C ALA A 153 -4.69 12.09 -3.01
N VAL A 154 -5.14 12.71 -1.92
CA VAL A 154 -4.80 12.29 -0.55
C VAL A 154 -5.36 10.90 -0.23
N LEU A 155 -6.62 10.63 -0.57
CA LEU A 155 -7.25 9.33 -0.31
C LEU A 155 -6.56 8.21 -1.10
N LEU A 156 -6.27 8.44 -2.38
CA LEU A 156 -5.56 7.47 -3.23
C LEU A 156 -4.11 7.29 -2.78
N ASN A 157 -3.41 8.37 -2.42
CA ASN A 157 -2.04 8.31 -1.90
C ASN A 157 -1.95 7.47 -0.62
N GLY A 158 -2.92 7.63 0.29
CA GLY A 158 -3.04 6.81 1.48
C GLY A 158 -3.29 5.33 1.15
N ALA A 159 -4.15 5.03 0.18
CA ALA A 159 -4.47 3.65 -0.20
C ALA A 159 -3.31 2.91 -0.90
N VAL A 160 -2.44 3.64 -1.61
CA VAL A 160 -1.40 3.06 -2.46
C VAL A 160 -0.02 3.06 -1.79
N GLN A 161 0.28 4.02 -0.91
CA GLN A 161 1.55 4.10 -0.21
C GLN A 161 1.51 3.47 1.19
N SER A 162 2.69 3.30 1.79
CA SER A 162 2.77 2.94 3.20
C SER A 162 2.20 4.06 4.10
N PRO A 163 1.63 3.75 5.28
CA PRO A 163 1.09 4.77 6.19
C PRO A 163 2.09 5.88 6.48
N LEU A 164 3.34 5.52 6.75
CA LEU A 164 4.41 6.46 7.07
C LEU A 164 4.75 7.35 5.86
N ASN A 165 4.97 6.78 4.67
CA ASN A 165 5.33 7.58 3.48
C ASN A 165 4.18 8.50 3.07
N SER A 166 2.93 8.03 3.17
CA SER A 166 1.75 8.82 2.85
C SER A 166 1.55 9.99 3.85
N CYS A 167 1.80 9.76 5.13
CA CYS A 167 1.81 10.79 6.18
C CYS A 167 2.93 11.81 5.94
N LEU A 168 4.16 11.34 5.70
CA LEU A 168 5.29 12.20 5.39
C LEU A 168 5.06 13.01 4.12
N SER A 169 4.42 12.44 3.09
CA SER A 169 4.02 13.17 1.88
C SER A 169 3.11 14.35 2.23
N CYS A 170 2.11 14.14 3.08
CA CYS A 170 1.21 15.21 3.52
C CYS A 170 1.94 16.25 4.37
N ILE A 171 2.80 15.83 5.30
CA ILE A 171 3.59 16.75 6.16
C ILE A 171 4.52 17.61 5.30
N PHE A 172 5.30 17.01 4.41
CA PHE A 172 6.21 17.74 3.53
C PHE A 172 5.46 18.62 2.54
N TYR A 173 4.30 18.20 2.05
CA TYR A 173 3.42 19.05 1.25
C TYR A 173 3.01 20.32 2.03
N LEU A 174 2.60 20.21 3.30
CA LEU A 174 2.32 21.39 4.12
C LEU A 174 3.57 22.24 4.36
N ILE A 175 4.70 21.63 4.72
CA ILE A 175 5.95 22.36 5.01
C ILE A 175 6.43 23.13 3.78
N LEU A 176 6.49 22.49 2.61
CA LEU A 176 6.93 23.10 1.37
C LEU A 176 6.00 24.25 0.96
N GLY A 177 4.69 24.06 1.08
CA GLY A 177 3.72 25.12 0.83
C GLY A 177 3.90 26.30 1.80
N CYS A 178 4.13 26.04 3.08
CA CYS A 178 4.42 27.07 4.09
C CYS A 178 5.70 27.86 3.82
N ILE A 179 6.76 27.20 3.35
CA ILE A 179 8.05 27.84 3.03
C ILE A 179 7.94 28.72 1.76
N GLY A 180 6.89 28.54 0.96
CA GLY A 180 6.54 29.45 -0.13
C GLY A 180 6.43 28.80 -1.51
N LEU A 181 6.46 27.47 -1.61
CA LEU A 181 6.21 26.81 -2.88
C LEU A 181 4.72 26.93 -3.26
N PRO A 182 4.37 27.38 -4.48
CA PRO A 182 2.99 27.56 -4.95
C PRO A 182 2.29 26.24 -5.26
N ILE A 183 2.10 25.40 -4.24
CA ILE A 183 1.59 24.03 -4.39
C ILE A 183 0.21 23.80 -3.77
N PHE A 184 -0.29 24.75 -2.97
CA PHE A 184 -1.68 24.72 -2.53
C PHE A 184 -2.61 25.11 -3.66
N ALA A 185 -3.92 24.99 -3.44
CA ALA A 185 -4.93 25.30 -4.45
C ALA A 185 -4.75 26.72 -5.02
N GLU A 186 -5.00 26.87 -6.32
CA GLU A 186 -4.82 28.13 -7.06
C GLU A 186 -3.40 28.70 -6.97
N PHE A 187 -2.41 27.81 -6.95
CA PHE A 187 -0.99 28.15 -6.79
C PHE A 187 -0.70 28.97 -5.52
N SER A 188 -1.58 28.89 -4.52
CA SER A 188 -1.37 29.57 -3.24
C SER A 188 -0.26 28.92 -2.42
N HIS A 189 0.30 29.68 -1.49
CA HIS A 189 1.42 29.28 -0.65
C HIS A 189 1.52 30.14 0.62
N GLY A 190 2.48 29.81 1.47
CA GLY A 190 2.78 30.52 2.70
C GLY A 190 1.87 30.15 3.87
N ILE A 191 2.19 30.72 5.02
CA ILE A 191 1.45 30.52 6.27
C ILE A 191 0.01 31.07 6.16
N SER A 192 -0.21 32.11 5.35
CA SER A 192 -1.54 32.68 5.11
C SER A 192 -2.50 31.68 4.46
N ALA A 193 -2.01 30.83 3.54
CA ALA A 193 -2.81 29.78 2.92
C ALA A 193 -3.21 28.70 3.94
N VAL A 194 -2.29 28.29 4.82
CA VAL A 194 -2.58 27.29 5.88
C VAL A 194 -3.44 27.87 7.00
N THR A 195 -3.35 29.16 7.27
CA THR A 195 -4.17 29.84 8.28
C THR A 195 -5.52 30.32 7.72
N SER A 196 -5.82 30.08 6.44
CA SER A 196 -7.08 30.44 5.78
C SER A 196 -8.28 29.63 6.31
N TYR A 197 -9.50 29.86 5.78
CA TYR A 197 -10.68 29.10 6.17
C TYR A 197 -10.62 27.61 5.79
N SER A 198 -9.83 27.25 4.77
CA SER A 198 -9.64 25.86 4.32
C SER A 198 -8.44 25.16 5.00
N GLY A 199 -7.69 25.87 5.84
CA GLY A 199 -6.49 25.36 6.51
C GLY A 199 -6.65 24.03 7.23
N GLY A 200 -7.78 23.85 7.92
CA GLY A 200 -8.13 22.62 8.64
C GLY A 200 -8.11 21.36 7.77
N PHE A 201 -8.49 21.47 6.50
CA PHE A 201 -8.48 20.33 5.59
C PHE A 201 -7.06 19.81 5.34
N LEU A 202 -6.08 20.72 5.27
CA LEU A 202 -4.66 20.37 5.12
C LEU A 202 -4.16 19.54 6.31
N PHE A 203 -4.52 19.95 7.54
CA PHE A 203 -4.21 19.17 8.73
C PHE A 203 -4.93 17.82 8.73
N GLY A 204 -6.17 17.77 8.26
CA GLY A 204 -6.92 16.53 8.08
C GLY A 204 -6.22 15.52 7.17
N PHE A 205 -5.50 15.98 6.14
CA PHE A 205 -4.76 15.09 5.23
C PHE A 205 -3.65 14.29 5.94
N ILE A 206 -2.97 14.92 6.91
CA ILE A 206 -1.90 14.29 7.70
C ILE A 206 -2.42 13.07 8.47
N PHE A 207 -3.67 13.10 8.94
CA PHE A 207 -4.26 11.99 9.70
C PHE A 207 -5.05 11.02 8.81
N SER A 208 -5.73 11.54 7.80
CA SER A 208 -6.56 10.74 6.91
C SER A 208 -5.74 9.74 6.08
N SER A 209 -4.68 10.22 5.42
CA SER A 209 -3.83 9.41 4.55
C SER A 209 -3.23 8.17 5.26
N PRO A 210 -2.56 8.29 6.43
CA PRO A 210 -2.01 7.13 7.12
C PRO A 210 -3.07 6.17 7.66
N VAL A 211 -4.26 6.66 8.04
CA VAL A 211 -5.36 5.77 8.47
C VAL A 211 -5.81 4.88 7.30
N ILE A 212 -5.96 5.45 6.10
CA ILE A 212 -6.28 4.67 4.90
C ILE A 212 -5.15 3.69 4.57
N GLY A 213 -3.90 4.11 4.64
CA GLY A 213 -2.75 3.23 4.41
C GLY A 213 -2.68 2.09 5.43
N PHE A 214 -3.07 2.34 6.68
CA PHE A 214 -3.12 1.33 7.72
C PHE A 214 -4.24 0.31 7.47
N LEU A 215 -5.42 0.77 7.05
CA LEU A 215 -6.52 -0.11 6.66
C LEU A 215 -6.15 -0.93 5.41
N SER A 216 -5.45 -0.32 4.45
CA SER A 216 -4.95 -0.99 3.25
C SER A 216 -3.94 -2.08 3.61
N LYS A 217 -3.00 -1.82 4.54
CA LYS A 217 -2.12 -2.85 5.13
C LYS A 217 -2.88 -4.00 5.79
N LYS A 218 -4.08 -3.76 6.34
CA LYS A 218 -4.96 -4.80 6.88
C LYS A 218 -5.77 -5.54 5.80
N GLY A 219 -5.47 -5.34 4.52
CA GLY A 219 -6.12 -6.01 3.41
C GLY A 219 -7.48 -5.43 3.02
N TRP A 220 -7.80 -4.20 3.44
CA TRP A 220 -9.04 -3.52 3.02
C TRP A 220 -9.01 -3.14 1.55
N ASP A 221 -7.82 -3.10 0.97
CA ASP A 221 -7.54 -2.81 -0.42
C ASP A 221 -7.85 -3.99 -1.36
N LYS A 222 -8.09 -5.19 -0.82
CA LYS A 222 -8.43 -6.42 -1.59
C LYS A 222 -9.89 -6.51 -2.01
N GLN A 223 -10.77 -5.72 -1.40
CA GLN A 223 -12.22 -5.78 -1.64
C GLN A 223 -12.73 -4.37 -1.91
N TYR A 224 -13.43 -4.17 -3.04
CA TYR A 224 -13.98 -2.86 -3.39
C TYR A 224 -14.80 -2.23 -2.26
N ARG A 225 -15.67 -3.01 -1.59
CA ARG A 225 -16.46 -2.51 -0.44
C ARG A 225 -15.60 -1.96 0.70
N LYS A 226 -14.47 -2.61 1.00
CA LYS A 226 -13.56 -2.19 2.06
C LYS A 226 -12.70 -0.99 1.64
N ILE A 227 -12.29 -0.90 0.38
CA ILE A 227 -11.64 0.31 -0.18
C ILE A 227 -12.55 1.52 -0.02
N TRP A 228 -13.82 1.38 -0.40
CA TRP A 228 -14.80 2.44 -0.25
C TRP A 228 -14.95 2.88 1.20
N LEU A 229 -15.07 1.91 2.11
CA LEU A 229 -15.23 2.20 3.53
C LEU A 229 -13.97 2.88 4.12
N SER A 230 -12.76 2.46 3.74
CA SER A 230 -11.54 3.12 4.20
C SER A 230 -11.45 4.56 3.70
N MET A 231 -11.83 4.83 2.45
CA MET A 231 -11.83 6.17 1.88
C MET A 231 -12.91 7.07 2.50
N ILE A 232 -14.09 6.52 2.84
CA ILE A 232 -15.12 7.24 3.60
C ILE A 232 -14.60 7.62 4.99
N ILE A 233 -13.97 6.67 5.71
CA ILE A 233 -13.36 6.95 7.02
C ILE A 233 -12.30 8.06 6.90
N GLY A 234 -11.44 7.97 5.88
CA GLY A 234 -10.47 9.01 5.60
C GLY A 234 -11.11 10.37 5.32
N ASN A 235 -12.20 10.42 4.55
CA ASN A 235 -12.89 11.67 4.24
C ASN A 235 -13.59 12.26 5.48
N ILE A 236 -14.13 11.42 6.35
CA ILE A 236 -14.69 11.86 7.64
C ILE A 236 -13.60 12.51 8.50
N ILE A 237 -12.41 11.92 8.57
CA ILE A 237 -11.26 12.53 9.27
C ILE A 237 -10.95 13.91 8.69
N ILE A 238 -10.90 14.04 7.36
CA ILE A 238 -10.68 15.33 6.68
C ILE A 238 -11.74 16.36 7.10
N TYR A 239 -13.02 15.96 7.12
CA TYR A 239 -14.10 16.84 7.56
C TYR A 239 -14.02 17.21 9.04
N ILE A 240 -13.63 16.31 9.94
CA ILE A 240 -13.48 16.63 11.37
C ILE A 240 -12.51 17.79 11.56
N PHE A 241 -11.34 17.74 10.90
CA PHE A 241 -10.35 18.80 10.98
C PHE A 241 -10.78 20.07 10.21
N GLY A 242 -11.31 19.94 8.99
CA GLY A 242 -11.77 21.06 8.17
C GLY A 242 -12.93 21.83 8.81
N PHE A 243 -13.96 21.12 9.26
CA PHE A 243 -15.11 21.68 9.95
C PHE A 243 -14.70 22.28 11.30
N GLY A 244 -13.94 21.55 12.13
CA GLY A 244 -13.48 22.05 13.43
C GLY A 244 -12.67 23.36 13.30
N TRP A 245 -11.79 23.43 12.30
CA TRP A 245 -11.02 24.63 11.99
C TRP A 245 -11.91 25.80 11.56
N TYR A 246 -12.87 25.55 10.67
CA TYR A 246 -13.78 26.59 10.19
C TYR A 246 -14.64 27.15 11.33
N VAL A 247 -15.19 26.28 12.17
CA VAL A 247 -15.94 26.68 13.39
C VAL A 247 -15.06 27.48 14.32
N TYR A 248 -13.80 27.06 14.53
CA TYR A 248 -12.86 27.81 15.36
C TYR A 248 -12.61 29.23 14.85
N LYS A 249 -12.50 29.43 13.52
CA LYS A 249 -12.27 30.75 12.91
C LYS A 249 -13.51 31.62 12.85
N THR A 250 -14.67 31.06 12.54
CA THR A 250 -15.93 31.82 12.37
C THR A 250 -16.72 31.98 13.65
N LYS A 251 -16.44 31.16 14.67
CA LYS A 251 -17.24 31.04 15.90
C LYS A 251 -18.69 30.61 15.65
N GLU A 252 -19.00 30.06 14.47
CA GLU A 252 -20.33 29.60 14.09
C GLU A 252 -20.34 28.08 13.86
N PHE A 253 -20.99 27.32 14.75
CA PHE A 253 -21.09 25.86 14.59
C PHE A 253 -22.14 25.46 13.56
N TRP A 254 -23.40 25.86 13.77
CA TRP A 254 -24.52 25.48 12.91
C TRP A 254 -24.43 26.08 11.50
N GLY A 255 -23.89 27.31 11.39
CA GLY A 255 -23.66 27.97 10.11
C GLY A 255 -22.52 27.35 9.28
N ALA A 256 -21.61 26.60 9.89
CA ALA A 256 -20.49 25.97 9.20
C ALA A 256 -20.91 24.74 8.39
N PHE A 257 -21.87 23.95 8.89
CA PHE A 257 -22.24 22.67 8.26
C PHE A 257 -22.71 22.82 6.81
N PRO A 258 -23.65 23.72 6.48
CA PRO A 258 -24.09 23.94 5.10
C PRO A 258 -23.03 24.61 4.21
N LYS A 259 -21.96 25.18 4.78
CA LYS A 259 -20.88 25.83 4.02
C LYS A 259 -19.72 24.87 3.73
N VAL A 260 -19.40 23.99 4.67
CA VAL A 260 -18.15 23.22 4.72
C VAL A 260 -18.34 21.73 4.46
N VAL A 261 -19.50 21.17 4.82
CA VAL A 261 -19.74 19.72 4.73
C VAL A 261 -20.73 19.42 3.62
N LEU A 262 -21.97 19.90 3.77
CA LEU A 262 -23.09 19.55 2.90
C LEU A 262 -22.81 19.69 1.39
N PRO A 263 -22.21 20.80 0.91
CA PRO A 263 -22.00 20.96 -0.53
C PRO A 263 -20.79 20.16 -1.05
N PHE A 264 -19.89 19.70 -0.19
CA PHE A 264 -18.73 18.89 -0.57
C PHE A 264 -19.09 17.40 -0.74
N ILE A 265 -20.15 16.92 -0.08
CA ILE A 265 -20.55 15.50 -0.07
C ILE A 265 -20.69 14.92 -1.49
N PRO A 266 -21.44 15.51 -2.44
CA PRO A 266 -21.62 14.89 -3.76
C PRO A 266 -20.30 14.77 -4.52
N GLY A 267 -19.48 15.82 -4.47
CA GLY A 267 -18.17 15.84 -5.11
C GLY A 267 -17.20 14.87 -4.46
N ASP A 268 -17.21 14.73 -3.13
CA ASP A 268 -16.33 13.81 -2.42
C ASP A 268 -16.74 12.35 -2.59
N LEU A 269 -18.04 12.04 -2.68
CA LEU A 269 -18.50 10.71 -3.06
C LEU A 269 -18.03 10.33 -4.46
N PHE A 270 -18.10 11.26 -5.41
CA PHE A 270 -17.55 11.06 -6.76
C PHE A 270 -16.03 10.84 -6.74
N LYS A 271 -15.30 11.63 -5.95
CA LYS A 271 -13.85 11.46 -5.77
C LYS A 271 -13.48 10.12 -5.12
N ILE A 272 -14.24 9.67 -4.11
CA ILE A 272 -14.05 8.37 -3.47
C ILE A 272 -14.31 7.26 -4.49
N PHE A 273 -15.39 7.36 -5.28
CA PHE A 273 -15.67 6.44 -6.37
C PHE A 273 -14.48 6.33 -7.31
N LEU A 274 -14.00 7.47 -7.80
CA LEU A 274 -12.89 7.53 -8.73
C LEU A 274 -11.60 6.99 -8.10
N ALA A 275 -11.25 7.42 -6.89
CA ALA A 275 -10.06 6.97 -6.18
C ALA A 275 -10.07 5.45 -6.01
N SER A 276 -11.22 4.87 -5.64
CA SER A 276 -11.36 3.42 -5.47
C SER A 276 -11.09 2.64 -6.75
N LEU A 277 -11.51 3.16 -7.92
CA LEU A 277 -11.24 2.56 -9.22
C LEU A 277 -9.77 2.66 -9.62
N PHE A 278 -9.08 3.70 -9.17
CA PHE A 278 -7.67 3.91 -9.45
C PHE A 278 -6.73 3.17 -8.50
N VAL A 279 -7.20 2.61 -7.37
CA VAL A 279 -6.34 1.81 -6.47
C VAL A 279 -5.61 0.67 -7.21
N PRO A 280 -6.28 -0.19 -8.01
CA PRO A 280 -5.60 -1.25 -8.75
C PRO A 280 -4.63 -0.73 -9.83
N LEU A 281 -4.91 0.43 -10.43
CA LEU A 281 -4.00 1.06 -11.40
C LEU A 281 -2.79 1.68 -10.71
N GLY A 282 -3.00 2.31 -9.56
CA GLY A 282 -1.96 2.80 -8.67
C GLY A 282 -1.00 1.67 -8.36
N TRP A 283 -1.52 0.50 -7.98
CA TRP A 283 -0.70 -0.69 -7.87
C TRP A 283 0.09 -0.94 -9.16
N LYS A 284 -0.55 -1.12 -10.32
CA LYS A 284 0.16 -1.38 -11.59
C LYS A 284 1.27 -0.37 -11.94
N ILE A 285 1.08 0.92 -11.71
CA ILE A 285 2.07 1.98 -11.99
C ILE A 285 3.26 1.87 -11.04
N PHE A 286 3.01 1.56 -9.76
CA PHE A 286 4.07 1.20 -8.82
C PHE A 286 4.53 -0.26 -9.00
N TYR A 287 3.93 -1.04 -9.91
CA TYR A 287 4.17 -2.46 -10.13
C TYR A 287 4.75 -2.70 -11.53
N PHE A 288 5.92 -2.12 -11.80
CA PHE A 288 6.82 -2.64 -12.83
C PHE A 288 7.98 -3.38 -12.17
N ARG A 289 7.97 -4.72 -12.22
CA ARG A 289 8.64 -5.48 -13.30
C ARG A 289 8.53 -6.98 -13.05
N ASN A 290 8.25 -7.70 -14.13
CA ASN A 290 8.28 -9.15 -14.30
C ASN A 290 9.30 -9.89 -13.42
N LYS A 291 8.86 -11.02 -12.86
CA LYS A 291 9.65 -12.24 -13.04
C LYS A 291 8.74 -13.28 -13.67
N LYS A 292 8.99 -13.54 -14.95
CA LYS A 292 8.77 -14.87 -15.53
C LYS A 292 9.54 -15.81 -14.59
N LEU A 293 8.82 -16.64 -13.86
CA LEU A 293 9.40 -17.62 -12.95
C LEU A 293 9.99 -18.74 -13.80
N ASP A 294 11.14 -18.48 -14.42
CA ASP A 294 12.01 -19.55 -14.89
C ASP A 294 12.81 -20.01 -13.66
N LEU A 295 12.51 -21.22 -13.22
CA LEU A 295 13.17 -21.92 -12.11
C LEU A 295 14.48 -22.51 -12.64
N ASP A 296 15.57 -21.75 -12.57
CA ASP A 296 16.90 -22.36 -12.67
C ASP A 296 17.20 -23.04 -11.32
N ILE A 297 17.03 -24.35 -11.28
CA ILE A 297 17.50 -25.20 -10.20
C ILE A 297 18.86 -25.75 -10.65
N GLU A 298 19.94 -25.07 -10.28
CA GLU A 298 21.25 -25.70 -10.31
C GLU A 298 21.32 -26.75 -9.19
N SER A 299 21.51 -27.99 -9.63
CA SER A 299 21.91 -29.13 -8.81
C SER A 299 23.31 -28.89 -8.27
N HIS A 300 23.44 -28.72 -6.96
CA HIS A 300 24.72 -29.00 -6.31
C HIS A 300 24.63 -30.38 -5.66
N GLU A 301 25.50 -31.25 -6.17
CA GLU A 301 25.79 -32.63 -5.73
C GLU A 301 26.09 -32.74 -4.23
#